data_AF-A0AAJ2SGG9-F1
#
_entry.id   AF-A0AAJ2SGG9-F1
#
_cell.length_a   1.000
_cell.length_b   1.000
_cell.length_c   1.000
_cell.angle_alpha   90.00
_cell.angle_beta   90.00
_cell.angle_gamma   90.00
#
_symmetry.space_group_name_H-M   'P 1'
#
loop_
_entity.id
_entity.type
_entity.pdbx_description
1 polymer ?
#
loop_
_entity_poly.entity_id
_entity_poly.type
_entity_poly.pdbx_seq_one_letter_code
_entity_poly.pdbx_strand_id
1 'polypeptide(L)'
;MASSFINIKNIGYWAKDGFVEAMQLCLINEIEIQNLDSIEWINEYKNELALESLPMIYGGMSMSLDEFINTDERKAIVIELIDVITKKIETTDDYLTGPSLHEIRKRAMEILLETNMLEFKDQEDFERTVNDSGWDISLGIKDVKDRYKHSFKLLKMLLNGEMNSTASSPETYWNY
;
A
#
# COMPACT_ATOMS: atom_id res chain seq x y z
N MET A 1 17.63 -2.80 1.20
CA MET A 1 16.19 -2.52 1.08
C MET A 1 16.04 -1.03 1.17
N ALA A 2 15.45 -0.41 0.15
CA ALA A 2 15.13 1.01 0.17
C ALA A 2 13.94 1.27 1.13
N SER A 3 13.83 2.51 1.54
CA SER A 3 12.81 2.98 2.48
C SER A 3 12.22 4.30 2.00
N SER A 4 10.94 4.46 2.24
CA SER A 4 10.14 5.60 1.82
C SER A 4 9.52 6.30 3.03
N PHE A 5 9.43 7.63 2.97
CA PHE A 5 8.83 8.42 4.03
C PHE A 5 7.35 8.64 3.72
N ILE A 6 6.47 8.03 4.49
CA ILE A 6 5.02 8.15 4.34
C ILE A 6 4.54 9.34 5.17
N ASN A 7 3.93 10.33 4.52
CA ASN A 7 3.63 11.60 5.15
C ASN A 7 2.29 12.23 4.77
N ILE A 8 1.83 13.13 5.64
CA ILE A 8 0.78 14.13 5.42
C ILE A 8 1.35 15.44 5.95
N LYS A 9 1.41 16.48 5.11
CA LYS A 9 1.92 17.82 5.48
C LYS A 9 3.30 17.77 6.16
N ASN A 10 4.21 16.95 5.64
CA ASN A 10 5.56 16.70 6.17
C ASN A 10 5.66 15.99 7.53
N ILE A 11 4.53 15.58 8.11
CA ILE A 11 4.47 14.72 9.29
C ILE A 11 4.32 13.28 8.81
N GLY A 12 5.06 12.34 9.37
CA GLY A 12 5.11 11.00 8.81
C GLY A 12 6.03 10.03 9.50
N TYR A 13 6.22 8.87 8.88
CA TYR A 13 7.12 7.83 9.34
C TYR A 13 7.86 7.18 8.16
N TRP A 14 9.09 6.74 8.40
CA TRP A 14 9.83 5.93 7.44
C TRP A 14 9.27 4.52 7.39
N ALA A 15 9.22 3.90 6.22
CA ALA A 15 8.83 2.52 6.01
C ALA A 15 9.71 1.84 4.97
N LYS A 16 9.94 0.52 5.10
CA LYS A 16 10.61 -0.22 4.02
C LYS A 16 9.67 -0.31 2.83
N ASP A 17 10.21 -0.19 1.62
CA ASP A 17 9.40 -0.13 0.39
C ASP A 17 8.50 -1.36 0.25
N GLY A 18 8.99 -2.58 0.49
CA GLY A 18 8.13 -3.77 0.44
C GLY A 18 6.96 -3.77 1.43
N PHE A 19 7.02 -2.99 2.53
CA PHE A 19 5.86 -2.78 3.39
C PHE A 19 4.89 -1.75 2.82
N VAL A 20 5.40 -0.69 2.20
CA VAL A 20 4.59 0.32 1.52
C VAL A 20 3.82 -0.32 0.37
N GLU A 21 4.52 -1.11 -0.46
CA GLU A 21 3.95 -1.90 -1.54
C GLU A 21 2.75 -2.72 -1.07
N ALA A 22 2.95 -3.54 -0.04
CA ALA A 22 1.89 -4.36 0.51
C ALA A 22 0.71 -3.54 1.07
N MET A 23 0.96 -2.36 1.67
CA MET A 23 -0.12 -1.48 2.13
C MET A 23 -0.94 -0.96 0.95
N GLN A 24 -0.30 -0.48 -0.11
CA GLN A 24 -0.95 -0.02 -1.33
C GLN A 24 -1.82 -1.14 -1.93
N LEU A 25 -1.27 -2.35 -2.05
CA LEU A 25 -1.98 -3.50 -2.59
C LEU A 25 -3.18 -3.91 -1.74
N CYS A 26 -3.04 -3.95 -0.41
CA CYS A 26 -4.17 -4.25 0.46
C CYS A 26 -5.30 -3.22 0.32
N LEU A 27 -4.95 -1.94 0.18
CA LEU A 27 -5.93 -0.88 -0.05
C LEU A 27 -6.62 -1.05 -1.41
N ILE A 28 -5.87 -1.30 -2.49
CA ILE A 28 -6.44 -1.57 -3.83
C ILE A 28 -7.45 -2.71 -3.77
N ASN A 29 -7.03 -3.85 -3.20
CA ASN A 29 -7.89 -5.02 -3.08
C ASN A 29 -9.17 -4.72 -2.29
N GLU A 30 -9.05 -3.98 -1.19
CA GLU A 30 -10.20 -3.69 -0.34
C GLU A 30 -11.16 -2.66 -0.93
N ILE A 31 -10.65 -1.71 -1.71
CA ILE A 31 -11.45 -0.79 -2.52
C ILE A 31 -12.31 -1.58 -3.53
N GLU A 32 -11.71 -2.52 -4.26
CA GLU A 32 -12.44 -3.32 -5.27
C GLU A 32 -13.43 -4.28 -4.62
N ILE A 33 -13.07 -4.96 -3.52
CA ILE A 33 -13.97 -5.86 -2.78
C ILE A 33 -15.23 -5.13 -2.29
N GLN A 34 -15.07 -3.88 -1.86
CA GLN A 34 -16.18 -3.07 -1.36
C GLN A 34 -16.90 -2.27 -2.47
N ASN A 35 -16.47 -2.39 -3.73
CA ASN A 35 -16.99 -1.64 -4.89
C ASN A 35 -16.96 -0.11 -4.70
N LEU A 36 -15.97 0.38 -3.94
CA LEU A 36 -15.81 1.80 -3.66
C LEU A 36 -15.23 2.57 -4.85
N ASP A 37 -14.64 1.88 -5.82
CA ASP A 37 -14.13 2.42 -7.07
C ASP A 37 -15.22 2.93 -8.02
N SER A 38 -16.50 2.77 -7.67
CA SER A 38 -17.59 3.54 -8.27
C SER A 38 -17.56 5.03 -7.91
N ILE A 39 -16.83 5.42 -6.86
CA ILE A 39 -16.61 6.79 -6.43
C ILE A 39 -15.37 7.34 -7.13
N GLU A 40 -15.53 8.42 -7.89
CA GLU A 40 -14.50 8.99 -8.79
C GLU A 40 -13.13 9.17 -8.10
N TRP A 41 -13.09 9.88 -6.97
CA TRP A 41 -11.82 10.13 -6.28
C TRP A 41 -11.16 8.87 -5.71
N ILE A 42 -11.95 7.85 -5.35
CA ILE A 42 -11.43 6.57 -4.86
C ILE A 42 -10.85 5.77 -6.03
N ASN A 43 -11.49 5.82 -7.19
CA ASN A 43 -10.97 5.17 -8.38
C ASN A 43 -9.64 5.81 -8.82
N GLU A 44 -9.56 7.14 -8.82
CA GLU A 44 -8.30 7.85 -9.07
C GLU A 44 -7.23 7.48 -8.04
N TYR A 45 -7.59 7.43 -6.75
CA TYR A 45 -6.67 7.03 -5.70
C TYR A 45 -6.18 5.58 -5.88
N LYS A 46 -7.07 4.65 -6.21
CA LYS A 46 -6.75 3.25 -6.51
C LYS A 46 -5.74 3.13 -7.64
N ASN A 47 -5.93 3.90 -8.71
CA ASN A 47 -5.03 3.91 -9.86
C ASN A 47 -3.65 4.48 -9.50
N GLU A 48 -3.61 5.52 -8.66
CA GLU A 48 -2.35 6.08 -8.14
C GLU A 48 -1.62 5.08 -7.24
N LEU A 49 -2.34 4.39 -6.34
CA LEU A 49 -1.75 3.33 -5.52
C LEU A 49 -1.18 2.20 -6.38
N ALA A 50 -1.85 1.84 -7.48
CA ALA A 50 -1.34 0.84 -8.41
C ALA A 50 -0.03 1.29 -9.05
N LEU A 51 0.07 2.56 -9.44
CA LEU A 51 1.28 3.14 -10.03
C LEU A 51 2.43 3.17 -9.03
N GLU A 52 2.15 3.63 -7.81
CA GLU A 52 3.12 3.75 -6.71
C GLU A 52 3.56 2.40 -6.12
N SER A 53 2.86 1.31 -6.43
CA SER A 53 3.27 -0.07 -6.07
C SER A 53 4.38 -0.63 -6.96
N LEU A 54 4.78 0.12 -7.99
CA LEU A 54 5.88 -0.24 -8.88
C LEU A 54 7.22 0.29 -8.35
N PRO A 55 8.21 -0.58 -8.08
CA PRO A 55 9.52 -0.16 -7.55
C PRO A 55 10.36 0.67 -8.54
N MET A 56 9.94 0.85 -9.79
CA MET A 56 10.81 1.31 -10.88
C MET A 56 10.65 2.77 -11.35
N ILE A 57 9.57 3.49 -11.01
CA ILE A 57 9.28 4.74 -11.74
C ILE A 57 9.82 6.02 -11.05
N TYR A 58 9.81 6.17 -9.71
CA TYR A 58 10.01 7.51 -9.09
C TYR A 58 10.88 7.63 -7.82
N GLY A 59 11.82 6.71 -7.54
CA GLY A 59 12.83 6.98 -6.50
C GLY A 59 12.29 6.98 -5.05
N GLY A 60 11.30 6.14 -4.79
CA GLY A 60 10.61 5.92 -3.52
C GLY A 60 9.15 5.53 -3.80
N MET A 61 8.49 4.89 -2.84
CA MET A 61 7.06 4.58 -2.89
C MET A 61 6.27 5.62 -2.09
N SER A 62 5.22 6.17 -2.69
CA SER A 62 4.30 7.11 -2.03
C SER A 62 2.95 6.45 -1.72
N MET A 63 2.26 6.97 -0.70
CA MET A 63 0.85 6.65 -0.44
C MET A 63 -0.10 7.76 -0.93
N SER A 64 0.44 8.81 -1.54
CA SER A 64 -0.24 9.99 -2.11
C SER A 64 -1.35 10.55 -1.21
N LEU A 65 -1.06 10.61 0.10
CA LEU A 65 -2.05 10.90 1.14
C LEU A 65 -2.48 12.37 1.10
N ASP A 66 -1.55 13.30 0.85
CA ASP A 66 -1.85 14.74 0.80
C ASP A 66 -2.73 15.09 -0.41
N GLU A 67 -2.54 14.39 -1.52
CA GLU A 67 -3.29 14.59 -2.77
C GLU A 67 -4.71 14.06 -2.65
N PHE A 68 -4.87 12.82 -2.17
CA PHE A 68 -6.16 12.11 -2.21
C PHE A 68 -6.95 12.19 -0.91
N ILE A 69 -6.30 12.29 0.25
CA ILE A 69 -6.94 12.22 1.57
C ILE A 69 -6.95 13.61 2.24
N ASN A 70 -7.52 14.57 1.51
CA ASN A 70 -7.49 16.00 1.86
C ASN A 70 -8.76 16.52 2.56
N THR A 71 -9.75 15.67 2.80
CA THR A 71 -10.96 15.99 3.59
C THR A 71 -11.20 14.97 4.70
N ASP A 72 -11.93 15.37 5.73
CA ASP A 72 -12.29 14.48 6.85
C ASP A 72 -13.13 13.28 6.40
N GLU A 73 -13.99 13.46 5.39
CA GLU A 73 -14.80 12.39 4.81
C GLU A 73 -13.94 11.34 4.11
N ARG A 74 -13.01 11.77 3.23
CA ARG A 74 -12.10 10.85 2.53
C ARG A 74 -11.19 10.12 3.52
N LYS A 75 -10.70 10.84 4.54
CA LYS A 75 -9.92 10.27 5.64
C LYS A 75 -10.70 9.20 6.40
N ALA A 76 -11.96 9.44 6.72
CA ALA A 76 -12.80 8.46 7.42
C ALA A 76 -12.94 7.16 6.61
N ILE A 77 -13.18 7.27 5.31
CA ILE A 77 -13.29 6.11 4.40
C ILE A 77 -11.99 5.29 4.39
N VAL A 78 -10.82 5.95 4.27
CA VAL A 78 -9.54 5.24 4.28
C VAL A 78 -9.24 4.60 5.64
N ILE A 79 -9.63 5.25 6.75
CA ILE A 79 -9.50 4.65 8.09
C ILE A 79 -10.37 3.39 8.21
N GLU A 80 -11.59 3.40 7.68
CA GLU A 80 -12.46 2.22 7.68
C GLU A 80 -11.84 1.06 6.87
N LEU A 81 -11.26 1.36 5.70
CA LEU A 81 -10.51 0.37 4.91
C LEU A 81 -9.35 -0.22 5.72
N ILE A 82 -8.55 0.62 6.40
CA ILE A 82 -7.45 0.18 7.25
C ILE A 82 -7.94 -0.72 8.39
N ASP A 83 -9.08 -0.41 9.01
CA ASP A 83 -9.65 -1.22 10.08
C ASP A 83 -10.12 -2.59 9.57
N VAL A 84 -10.73 -2.64 8.39
CA VAL A 84 -11.11 -3.91 7.74
C VAL A 84 -9.89 -4.75 7.40
N ILE A 85 -8.86 -4.14 6.79
CA ILE A 85 -7.60 -4.81 6.45
C ILE A 85 -6.93 -5.35 7.71
N THR A 86 -6.80 -4.54 8.75
CA THR A 86 -6.18 -4.94 10.04
C THR A 86 -6.91 -6.13 10.65
N LYS A 87 -8.24 -6.13 10.61
CA LYS A 87 -9.06 -7.26 11.07
C LYS A 87 -8.81 -8.52 10.24
N LYS A 88 -8.74 -8.42 8.90
CA LYS A 88 -8.43 -9.56 8.02
C LYS A 88 -7.04 -10.14 8.32
N ILE A 89 -6.03 -9.30 8.53
CA ILE A 89 -4.69 -9.76 8.95
C ILE A 89 -4.76 -10.55 10.27
N GLU A 90 -5.61 -10.14 11.20
CA GLU A 90 -5.79 -10.83 12.48
C GLU A 90 -6.48 -12.18 12.34
N THR A 91 -7.53 -12.26 11.53
CA THR A 91 -8.44 -13.42 11.50
C THR A 91 -8.19 -14.41 10.38
N THR A 92 -7.43 -14.03 9.35
CA THR A 92 -7.28 -14.81 8.12
C THR A 92 -5.82 -15.19 7.90
N ASP A 93 -5.52 -16.48 8.04
CA ASP A 93 -4.17 -17.02 8.02
C ASP A 93 -3.49 -16.98 6.63
N ASP A 94 -4.22 -16.74 5.55
CA ASP A 94 -3.71 -16.70 4.17
C ASP A 94 -3.78 -15.31 3.53
N TYR A 95 -4.22 -14.28 4.27
CA TYR A 95 -4.48 -12.95 3.72
C TYR A 95 -3.22 -12.23 3.20
N LEU A 96 -2.10 -12.28 3.93
CA LEU A 96 -0.79 -11.71 3.57
C LEU A 96 0.24 -12.83 3.36
N THR A 97 0.04 -13.63 2.32
CA THR A 97 1.01 -14.64 1.88
C THR A 97 1.65 -14.19 0.57
N GLY A 98 2.82 -14.74 0.22
CA GLY A 98 3.44 -14.50 -1.09
C GLY A 98 2.46 -14.70 -2.26
N PRO A 99 1.69 -15.81 -2.31
CA PRO A 99 0.67 -16.02 -3.33
C PRO A 99 -0.46 -14.98 -3.33
N SER A 100 -1.01 -14.62 -2.17
CA SER A 100 -2.11 -13.63 -2.15
C SER A 100 -1.64 -12.24 -2.58
N LEU A 101 -0.47 -11.81 -2.13
CA LEU A 101 0.13 -10.53 -2.53
C LEU A 101 0.50 -10.53 -4.02
N HIS A 102 0.96 -11.66 -4.56
CA HIS A 102 1.23 -11.81 -5.99
C HIS A 102 -0.04 -11.63 -6.84
N GLU A 103 -1.15 -12.26 -6.47
CA GLU A 103 -2.43 -12.09 -7.16
C GLU A 103 -2.92 -10.63 -7.10
N ILE A 104 -2.80 -9.99 -5.93
CA ILE A 104 -3.19 -8.58 -5.79
C ILE A 104 -2.26 -7.67 -6.63
N ARG A 105 -0.96 -7.95 -6.68
CA ARG A 105 -0.01 -7.22 -7.54
C ARG A 105 -0.33 -7.39 -9.01
N LYS A 106 -0.67 -8.61 -9.44
CA LYS A 106 -1.12 -8.88 -10.80
C LYS A 106 -2.34 -8.02 -11.13
N ARG A 107 -3.33 -7.95 -10.23
CA ARG A 107 -4.49 -7.08 -10.39
C ARG A 107 -4.10 -5.61 -10.48
N ALA A 108 -3.17 -5.12 -9.66
CA ALA A 108 -2.65 -3.76 -9.76
C ALA A 108 -2.03 -3.47 -11.15
N MET A 109 -1.29 -4.43 -11.73
CA MET A 109 -0.75 -4.29 -13.09
C MET A 109 -1.85 -4.27 -14.17
N GLU A 110 -2.91 -5.07 -13.99
CA GLU A 110 -4.08 -5.05 -14.88
C GLU A 110 -4.78 -3.69 -14.83
N ILE A 111 -4.93 -3.08 -13.65
CA ILE A 111 -5.48 -1.72 -13.51
C ILE A 111 -4.66 -0.72 -14.33
N LEU A 112 -3.33 -0.77 -14.24
CA LEU A 112 -2.45 0.14 -14.97
C LEU A 112 -2.57 -0.03 -16.49
N LEU A 113 -2.76 -1.27 -16.96
CA LEU A 113 -3.03 -1.57 -18.36
C LEU A 113 -4.41 -1.07 -18.80
N GLU A 114 -5.47 -1.34 -18.02
CA GLU A 114 -6.86 -0.93 -18.28
C GLU A 114 -6.99 0.60 -18.37
N THR A 115 -6.22 1.32 -17.55
CA THR A 115 -6.23 2.78 -17.45
C THR A 115 -5.23 3.47 -18.40
N ASN A 116 -4.43 2.69 -19.15
CA ASN A 116 -3.32 3.18 -19.97
C ASN A 116 -2.30 4.03 -19.18
N MET A 117 -2.18 3.81 -17.87
CA MET A 117 -1.15 4.43 -17.05
C MET A 117 0.20 3.74 -17.21
N LEU A 118 0.20 2.48 -17.67
CA LEU A 118 1.39 1.75 -18.06
C LEU A 118 1.12 0.88 -19.29
N GLU A 119 2.01 0.95 -20.27
CA GLU A 119 1.99 0.06 -21.44
C GLU A 119 3.03 -1.05 -21.26
N PHE A 120 2.61 -2.29 -21.49
CA PHE A 120 3.50 -3.45 -21.54
C PHE A 120 3.79 -3.84 -22.99
N LYS A 121 5.03 -4.22 -23.29
CA LYS A 121 5.42 -4.58 -24.66
C LYS A 121 4.76 -5.86 -25.15
N ASP A 122 4.65 -6.83 -24.24
CA ASP A 122 4.09 -8.16 -24.47
C ASP A 122 3.73 -8.81 -23.12
N GLN A 123 3.19 -10.03 -23.17
CA GLN A 123 2.85 -10.79 -21.96
C GLN A 123 4.09 -11.11 -21.10
N GLU A 124 5.27 -11.29 -21.71
CA GLU A 124 6.49 -11.62 -20.95
C GLU A 124 6.94 -10.42 -20.11
N ASP A 125 6.84 -9.21 -20.66
CA ASP A 125 7.11 -7.95 -19.96
C ASP A 125 6.14 -7.72 -18.78
N PHE A 126 4.85 -8.02 -18.99
CA PHE A 126 3.83 -7.99 -17.94
C PHE A 126 4.18 -8.96 -16.80
N GLU A 127 4.38 -10.24 -17.10
CA GLU A 127 4.67 -11.26 -16.09
C GLU A 127 5.98 -10.97 -15.35
N ARG A 128 7.01 -10.49 -16.06
CA ARG A 128 8.26 -10.07 -15.43
C ARG A 128 8.03 -8.95 -14.42
N THR A 129 7.24 -7.94 -14.77
CA THR A 129 6.94 -6.79 -13.89
C THR A 129 6.12 -7.22 -12.67
N VAL A 130 5.16 -8.13 -12.86
CA VAL A 130 4.39 -8.75 -11.77
C VAL A 130 5.32 -9.50 -10.80
N ASN A 131 6.31 -10.24 -11.33
CA ASN A 131 7.26 -11.01 -10.52
C ASN A 131 8.37 -10.16 -9.88
N ASP A 132 8.62 -8.94 -10.36
CA ASP A 132 9.61 -8.00 -9.83
C ASP A 132 9.10 -7.29 -8.57
N SER A 133 8.88 -8.07 -7.51
CA SER A 133 8.36 -7.60 -6.22
C SER A 133 9.47 -7.47 -5.18
N GLY A 134 9.32 -6.52 -4.25
CA GLY A 134 10.29 -6.28 -3.18
C GLY A 134 10.14 -7.20 -1.96
N TRP A 135 9.14 -8.10 -1.95
CA TRP A 135 8.88 -9.02 -0.84
C TRP A 135 9.53 -10.39 -1.04
N ASP A 136 9.77 -11.07 0.08
CA ASP A 136 10.25 -12.45 0.06
C ASP A 136 9.05 -13.39 0.04
N ILE A 137 8.78 -13.98 -1.13
CA ILE A 137 7.69 -14.95 -1.36
C ILE A 137 7.80 -16.17 -0.42
N SER A 138 8.99 -16.43 0.15
CA SER A 138 9.24 -17.55 1.06
C SER A 138 8.83 -17.30 2.51
N LEU A 139 8.56 -16.05 2.90
CA LEU A 139 8.13 -15.74 4.27
C LEU A 139 6.64 -16.00 4.45
N GLY A 140 6.30 -16.89 5.37
CA GLY A 140 4.92 -17.14 5.75
C GLY A 140 4.35 -15.95 6.53
N ILE A 141 3.02 -15.75 6.45
CA ILE A 141 2.33 -14.65 7.14
C ILE A 141 2.74 -14.51 8.62
N LYS A 142 3.01 -15.63 9.30
CA LYS A 142 3.34 -15.67 10.73
C LYS A 142 4.61 -14.88 11.06
N ASP A 143 5.56 -14.81 10.14
CA ASP A 143 6.85 -14.14 10.34
C ASP A 143 6.77 -12.63 10.11
N VAL A 144 5.67 -12.16 9.51
CA VAL A 144 5.51 -10.78 9.03
C VAL A 144 4.22 -10.11 9.52
N LYS A 145 3.25 -10.87 10.05
CA LYS A 145 1.93 -10.43 10.51
C LYS A 145 2.00 -9.24 11.46
N ASP A 146 2.81 -9.34 12.52
CA ASP A 146 2.91 -8.27 13.52
C ASP A 146 3.50 -6.99 12.93
N ARG A 147 4.44 -7.12 11.99
CA ARG A 147 5.02 -5.97 11.28
C ARG A 147 3.97 -5.29 10.39
N TYR A 148 3.20 -6.06 9.63
CA TYR A 148 2.12 -5.50 8.80
C TYR A 148 1.05 -4.81 9.64
N LYS A 149 0.61 -5.45 10.75
CA LYS A 149 -0.34 -4.82 11.69
C LYS A 149 0.19 -3.50 12.23
N HIS A 150 1.46 -3.47 12.61
CA HIS A 150 2.11 -2.26 13.10
C HIS A 150 2.15 -1.17 12.02
N SER A 151 2.47 -1.51 10.77
CA SER A 151 2.44 -0.57 9.64
C SER A 151 1.06 0.06 9.45
N PHE A 152 -0.01 -0.73 9.43
CA PHE A 152 -1.37 -0.21 9.30
C PHE A 152 -1.78 0.64 10.51
N LYS A 153 -1.32 0.29 11.71
CA LYS A 153 -1.49 1.13 12.91
C LYS A 153 -0.78 2.48 12.75
N LEU A 154 0.46 2.50 12.25
CA LEU A 154 1.20 3.73 11.97
C LEU A 154 0.47 4.59 10.92
N LEU A 155 -0.01 3.98 9.83
CA LEU A 155 -0.80 4.69 8.83
C LEU A 155 -2.07 5.32 9.42
N LYS A 156 -2.80 4.58 10.27
CA LYS A 156 -3.98 5.10 10.96
C LYS A 156 -3.66 6.24 11.94
N MET A 157 -2.58 6.10 12.72
CA MET A 157 -2.10 7.17 13.61
C MET A 157 -1.71 8.43 12.82
N LEU A 158 -1.05 8.27 11.67
CA LEU A 158 -0.71 9.38 10.78
C LEU A 158 -1.98 10.08 10.29
N LEU A 159 -2.93 9.32 9.75
CA LEU A 159 -4.21 9.86 9.27
C LEU A 159 -4.95 10.60 10.39
N ASN A 160 -4.98 10.06 11.60
CA ASN A 160 -5.60 10.70 12.77
C ASN A 160 -4.89 11.98 13.25
N GLY A 161 -3.68 12.29 12.77
CA GLY A 161 -2.89 13.41 13.25
C GLY A 161 -2.28 13.16 14.63
N GLU A 162 -2.07 11.89 14.99
CA GLU A 162 -1.49 11.48 16.28
C GLU A 162 0.05 11.42 16.23
N MET A 163 0.63 11.65 15.05
CA MET A 163 2.08 11.68 14.85
C MET A 163 2.64 13.10 14.92
N ASN A 164 3.89 13.21 15.40
CA ASN A 164 4.65 14.46 15.47
C ASN A 164 6.05 14.33 14.82
N SER A 165 6.30 13.22 14.14
CA SER A 165 7.58 12.90 13.50
C SER A 165 7.67 13.48 12.10
N THR A 166 8.88 13.81 11.70
CA THR A 166 9.24 14.36 10.38
C THR A 166 10.29 13.48 9.71
N ALA A 167 10.63 13.74 8.45
CA ALA A 167 11.65 12.99 7.71
C ALA A 167 13.03 12.99 8.41
N SER A 168 13.32 14.00 9.23
CA SER A 168 14.57 14.08 10.02
C SER A 168 14.51 13.34 11.37
N SER A 169 13.36 12.78 11.74
CA SER A 169 13.23 12.00 12.98
C SER A 169 13.93 10.64 12.83
N PRO A 170 14.55 10.10 13.91
CA PRO A 170 15.24 8.80 13.84
C PRO A 170 14.31 7.68 13.40
N GLU A 171 14.81 6.73 12.59
CA GLU A 171 14.08 5.53 12.14
C GLU A 171 13.83 4.49 13.25
N THR A 172 13.59 4.92 14.49
CA THR A 172 13.39 4.02 15.63
C THR A 172 12.00 3.39 15.69
N TYR A 173 11.08 3.78 14.80
CA TYR A 173 9.66 3.39 14.83
C TYR A 173 9.39 1.93 14.43
N TRP A 174 10.38 1.23 13.86
CA TRP A 174 10.31 -0.19 13.46
C TRP A 174 10.81 -1.17 14.52
N ASN A 175 11.26 -0.70 15.69
CA ASN A 175 11.78 -1.59 16.73
C ASN A 175 10.63 -2.34 17.43
N TYR A 176 10.09 -3.35 16.76
CA TYR A 176 9.27 -4.44 17.32
C TYR A 176 9.63 -5.76 16.63
#